data_AF-A0A2T4VK00-F1
#
_entry.id   AF-A0A2T4VK00-F1
#
_cell.length_a   1.000
_cell.length_b   1.000
_cell.length_c   1.000
_cell.angle_alpha   90.00
_cell.angle_beta   90.00
_cell.angle_gamma   90.00
#
_symmetry.space_group_name_H-M   'P 1'
#
loop_
_entity.id
_entity.type
_entity.pdbx_description
1 polymer ?
#
loop_
_entity_poly.entity_id
_entity_poly.type
_entity_poly.pdbx_seq_one_letter_code
_entity_poly.pdbx_strand_id
1 'polypeptide(L)'
;MPDFGSFDNYSDALLAACPLILKQPNAVAGRPSDPNFRLHWQNSREYCAWIYLTPDGKYEMSMLATNYTQDNPLLRQCRLPPDVEHSRYSADQIGYVFAVHNHPYPDELSDGDIRFIVDQGLKHGFYIETEGRKIPLGIVAFFSNSLAATCDGFYQYIPATNELLKWTPEAEGHWRSDVIGEVLWDNGDYRIKRR
;
A
#
# COMPACT_ATOMS: atom_id res chain seq x y z
N MET A 1 9.97 -11.80 1.77
CA MET A 1 8.92 -12.72 2.24
C MET A 1 8.94 -14.00 1.40
N PRO A 2 8.91 -15.23 1.98
CA PRO A 2 9.13 -16.48 1.23
C PRO A 2 8.20 -16.69 0.02
N ASP A 3 6.91 -16.43 0.18
CA ASP A 3 5.90 -16.69 -0.87
C ASP A 3 5.71 -15.53 -1.86
N PHE A 4 6.41 -14.41 -1.65
CA PHE A 4 6.31 -13.23 -2.53
C PHE A 4 7.23 -13.35 -3.74
N GLY A 5 8.45 -13.86 -3.55
CA GLY A 5 9.46 -13.92 -4.60
C GLY A 5 10.25 -12.61 -4.76
N SER A 6 10.87 -12.45 -5.93
CA SER A 6 11.76 -11.36 -6.30
C SER A 6 11.49 -11.00 -7.77
N PHE A 7 11.37 -9.71 -8.08
CA PHE A 7 10.86 -9.23 -9.37
C PHE A 7 11.82 -8.25 -10.03
N ASP A 8 11.79 -8.18 -11.37
CA ASP A 8 12.57 -7.22 -12.16
C ASP A 8 11.88 -5.86 -12.29
N ASN A 9 10.59 -5.78 -12.00
CA ASN A 9 9.78 -4.58 -12.17
C ASN A 9 8.92 -4.31 -10.93
N TYR A 10 8.81 -3.04 -10.55
CA TYR A 10 8.01 -2.62 -9.40
C TYR A 10 6.51 -2.89 -9.61
N SER A 11 6.00 -2.79 -10.84
CA SER A 11 4.59 -3.06 -11.12
C SER A 11 4.24 -4.52 -10.89
N ASP A 12 5.10 -5.45 -11.32
CA ASP A 12 4.87 -6.89 -11.11
C ASP A 12 4.93 -7.24 -9.63
N ALA A 13 5.89 -6.66 -8.90
CA ALA A 13 5.97 -6.78 -7.44
C ALA A 13 4.69 -6.26 -6.77
N LEU A 14 4.18 -5.09 -7.19
CA LEU A 14 2.95 -4.51 -6.63
C LEU A 14 1.73 -5.41 -6.88
N LEU A 15 1.58 -5.92 -8.11
CA LEU A 15 0.46 -6.80 -8.47
C LEU A 15 0.54 -8.16 -7.79
N ALA A 16 1.75 -8.68 -7.55
CA ALA A 16 1.95 -9.91 -6.78
C ALA A 16 1.62 -9.73 -5.28
N ALA A 17 1.80 -8.53 -4.73
CA ALA A 17 1.53 -8.25 -3.30
C ALA A 17 0.03 -8.30 -2.99
N CYS A 18 -0.80 -7.79 -3.89
CA CYS A 18 -2.25 -7.66 -3.67
C CYS A 18 -2.94 -8.96 -3.24
N PRO A 19 -2.89 -10.07 -4.02
CA PRO A 19 -3.54 -11.31 -3.61
C PRO A 19 -2.90 -11.92 -2.37
N LEU A 20 -1.61 -11.70 -2.13
CA LEU A 20 -0.92 -12.26 -0.95
C LEU A 20 -1.38 -11.59 0.34
N ILE A 21 -1.54 -10.26 0.32
CA ILE A 21 -2.03 -9.48 1.47
C ILE A 21 -3.52 -9.73 1.68
N LEU A 22 -4.34 -9.70 0.62
CA LEU A 22 -5.80 -9.88 0.77
C LEU A 22 -6.18 -11.29 1.20
N LYS A 23 -5.37 -12.32 0.89
CA LYS A 23 -5.61 -13.71 1.35
C LYS A 23 -5.33 -13.91 2.84
N GLN A 24 -4.75 -12.93 3.53
CA GLN A 24 -4.51 -13.08 4.96
C GLN A 24 -5.82 -13.17 5.74
N PRO A 25 -5.83 -13.89 6.88
CA PRO A 25 -7.05 -14.06 7.67
C PRO A 25 -7.70 -12.72 8.05
N ASN A 26 -8.98 -12.57 7.72
CA ASN A 26 -9.77 -11.36 8.00
C ASN A 26 -9.20 -10.07 7.35
N ALA A 27 -8.42 -10.15 6.28
CA ALA A 27 -7.99 -8.96 5.56
C ALA A 27 -9.13 -8.22 4.83
N VAL A 28 -10.27 -8.88 4.61
CA VAL A 28 -11.43 -8.33 3.90
C VAL A 28 -12.72 -8.40 4.73
N ALA A 29 -13.57 -7.40 4.56
CA ALA A 29 -14.90 -7.27 5.15
C ALA A 29 -16.03 -7.44 4.13
N GLY A 30 -15.71 -7.48 2.83
CA GLY A 30 -16.70 -7.50 1.75
C GLY A 30 -17.26 -6.11 1.45
N ARG A 31 -18.48 -6.04 0.89
CA ARG A 31 -19.11 -4.77 0.55
C ARG A 31 -19.87 -4.20 1.75
N PRO A 32 -19.90 -2.87 1.93
CA PRO A 32 -20.75 -2.25 2.95
C PRO A 32 -22.24 -2.61 2.84
N SER A 33 -22.70 -3.01 1.65
CA SER A 33 -24.07 -3.49 1.39
C SER A 33 -24.36 -4.91 1.88
N ASP A 34 -23.34 -5.69 2.27
CA ASP A 34 -23.52 -7.10 2.63
C ASP A 34 -24.15 -7.22 4.04
N PRO A 35 -25.10 -8.15 4.26
CA PRO A 35 -25.83 -8.27 5.53
C PRO A 35 -24.94 -8.45 6.77
N ASN A 36 -23.78 -9.10 6.61
CA ASN A 36 -22.83 -9.37 7.69
C ASN A 36 -21.62 -8.41 7.70
N PHE A 37 -21.64 -7.35 6.91
CA PHE A 37 -20.51 -6.42 6.76
C PHE A 37 -19.98 -5.94 8.11
N ARG A 38 -20.86 -5.50 9.02
CA ARG A 38 -20.45 -4.97 10.33
C ARG A 38 -19.66 -5.99 11.15
N LEU A 39 -20.07 -7.26 11.12
CA LEU A 39 -19.37 -8.33 11.83
C LEU A 39 -17.99 -8.58 11.19
N HIS A 40 -17.93 -8.64 9.86
CA HIS A 40 -16.65 -8.84 9.17
C HIS A 40 -15.70 -7.66 9.40
N TRP A 41 -16.18 -6.42 9.25
CA TRP A 41 -15.44 -5.19 9.52
C TRP A 41 -14.84 -5.14 10.93
N GLN A 42 -15.63 -5.52 11.95
CA GLN A 42 -15.18 -5.55 13.34
C GLN A 42 -14.05 -6.56 13.57
N ASN A 43 -14.06 -7.67 12.83
CA ASN A 43 -13.05 -8.72 12.92
C ASN A 43 -11.89 -8.53 11.94
N SER A 44 -11.96 -7.55 11.04
CA SER A 44 -10.94 -7.34 10.02
C SER A 44 -9.60 -6.93 10.62
N ARG A 45 -8.53 -7.25 9.90
CA ARG A 45 -7.16 -6.92 10.26
C ARG A 45 -6.46 -6.19 9.13
N GLU A 46 -5.50 -5.35 9.49
CA GLU A 46 -4.59 -4.72 8.53
C GLU A 46 -3.24 -5.40 8.52
N TYR A 47 -2.79 -5.71 7.32
CA TYR A 47 -1.52 -6.30 7.00
C TYR A 47 -0.77 -5.31 6.14
N CYS A 48 0.47 -5.01 6.53
CA CYS A 48 1.29 -4.05 5.82
C CYS A 48 2.63 -4.63 5.42
N ALA A 49 3.21 -4.14 4.32
CA ALA A 49 4.58 -4.43 3.98
C ALA A 49 5.24 -3.25 3.25
N TRP A 50 6.56 -3.27 3.23
CA TRP A 50 7.36 -2.50 2.28
C TRP A 50 7.56 -3.33 1.01
N ILE A 51 7.31 -2.74 -0.15
CA ILE A 51 7.94 -3.15 -1.42
C ILE A 51 9.16 -2.26 -1.62
N TYR A 52 10.31 -2.88 -1.87
CA TYR A 52 11.59 -2.20 -1.95
C TYR A 52 12.51 -2.77 -3.02
N LEU A 53 13.42 -1.93 -3.51
CA LEU A 53 14.49 -2.27 -4.43
C LEU A 53 15.75 -2.65 -3.65
N THR A 54 16.32 -3.79 -4.00
CA THR A 54 17.61 -4.26 -3.50
C THR A 54 18.77 -3.74 -4.35
N PRO A 55 20.01 -3.71 -3.81
CA PRO A 55 21.21 -3.40 -4.58
C PRO A 55 21.44 -4.33 -5.79
N ASP A 56 20.87 -5.54 -5.78
CA ASP A 56 20.93 -6.48 -6.91
C ASP A 56 19.96 -6.10 -8.05
N GLY A 57 19.25 -4.98 -7.94
CA GLY A 57 18.27 -4.53 -8.95
C GLY A 57 16.93 -5.24 -8.88
N LYS A 58 16.65 -5.97 -7.80
CA LYS A 58 15.40 -6.73 -7.63
C LYS A 58 14.43 -6.07 -6.68
N TYR A 59 13.14 -6.12 -7.00
CA TYR A 59 12.05 -5.71 -6.14
C TYR A 59 11.60 -6.86 -5.25
N GLU A 60 11.62 -6.64 -3.95
CA GLU A 60 11.24 -7.61 -2.93
C GLU A 60 10.22 -6.99 -1.96
N MET A 61 9.66 -7.82 -1.08
CA MET A 61 8.70 -7.38 -0.06
C MET A 61 9.14 -7.82 1.34
N SER A 62 8.96 -6.91 2.31
CA SER A 62 9.25 -7.17 3.71
C SER A 62 8.32 -8.26 4.26
N MET A 63 8.60 -8.73 5.47
CA MET A 63 7.59 -9.51 6.19
C MET A 63 6.36 -8.64 6.45
N LEU A 64 5.19 -9.28 6.54
CA LEU A 64 3.95 -8.59 6.89
C LEU A 64 4.04 -8.08 8.32
N ALA A 65 3.91 -6.78 8.51
CA ALA A 65 3.75 -6.16 9.80
C ALA A 65 2.30 -6.31 10.28
N THR A 66 2.16 -6.86 11.48
CA THR A 66 0.89 -6.95 12.21
C THR A 66 1.13 -6.50 13.64
N ASN A 67 0.21 -5.72 14.21
CA ASN A 67 0.27 -5.33 15.61
C ASN A 67 -1.14 -5.07 16.17
N TYR A 68 -1.25 -5.07 17.51
CA TYR A 68 -2.53 -4.89 18.19
C TYR A 68 -3.23 -3.55 17.85
N THR A 69 -2.45 -2.49 17.58
CA THR A 69 -3.01 -1.18 17.20
C THR A 69 -3.58 -1.15 15.78
N GLN A 70 -3.02 -1.92 14.85
CA GLN A 70 -3.53 -2.13 13.49
C GLN A 70 -4.88 -2.86 13.50
N ASP A 71 -5.08 -3.74 14.48
CA ASP A 71 -6.30 -4.55 14.59
C ASP A 71 -7.46 -3.82 15.31
N ASN A 72 -7.20 -2.67 15.95
CA ASN A 72 -8.23 -1.91 16.64
C ASN A 72 -9.15 -1.21 15.63
N PRO A 73 -10.46 -1.52 15.55
CA PRO A 73 -11.37 -0.92 14.57
C PRO A 73 -11.50 0.61 14.65
N LEU A 74 -11.10 1.23 15.76
CA LEU A 74 -11.10 2.69 15.96
C LEU A 74 -9.78 3.36 15.55
N LEU A 75 -8.69 2.59 15.45
CA LEU A 75 -7.32 3.09 15.22
C LEU A 75 -6.63 2.39 14.04
N ARG A 76 -7.39 1.60 13.29
CA ARG A 76 -6.91 0.74 12.19
C ARG A 76 -6.12 1.60 11.21
N GLN A 77 -4.81 1.45 11.30
CA GLN A 77 -3.84 2.20 10.54
C GLN A 77 -2.62 1.34 10.35
N CYS A 78 -2.14 1.31 9.12
CA CYS A 78 -0.90 0.65 8.77
C CYS A 78 0.28 1.20 9.57
N ARG A 79 1.05 0.32 10.23
CA ARG A 79 2.24 0.69 11.00
C ARG A 79 3.43 -0.18 10.61
N LEU A 80 4.16 0.30 9.62
CA LEU A 80 5.42 -0.33 9.22
C LEU A 80 6.58 0.18 10.07
N PRO A 81 7.55 -0.69 10.39
CA PRO A 81 8.87 -0.22 10.81
C PRO A 81 9.42 0.77 9.76
N PRO A 82 10.09 1.83 10.19
CA PRO A 82 10.61 2.82 9.28
C PRO A 82 11.85 2.32 8.53
N ASP A 83 12.39 1.15 8.87
CA ASP A 83 13.50 0.52 8.16
C ASP A 83 13.17 -0.94 7.85
N VAL A 84 13.49 -1.39 6.64
CA VAL A 84 13.38 -2.80 6.27
C VAL A 84 14.53 -3.59 6.88
N GLU A 85 14.21 -4.61 7.66
CA GLU A 85 15.18 -5.62 8.08
C GLU A 85 15.42 -6.61 6.94
N HIS A 86 16.64 -6.64 6.40
CA HIS A 86 17.06 -7.56 5.36
C HIS A 86 18.32 -8.32 5.77
N SER A 87 18.43 -9.59 5.41
CA SER A 87 19.53 -10.45 5.85
C SER A 87 20.86 -10.16 5.14
N ARG A 88 20.81 -9.56 3.93
CA ARG A 88 21.99 -9.29 3.09
C ARG A 88 22.37 -7.82 2.98
N TYR A 89 21.44 -6.90 3.23
CA TYR A 89 21.61 -5.47 2.95
C TYR A 89 21.18 -4.65 4.15
N SER A 90 21.90 -3.56 4.42
CA SER A 90 21.49 -2.60 5.42
C SER A 90 20.40 -1.66 4.88
N ALA A 91 19.65 -1.04 5.79
CA ALA A 91 18.49 -0.22 5.44
C ALA A 91 18.80 0.98 4.53
N ASP A 92 20.02 1.52 4.59
CA ASP A 92 20.52 2.61 3.76
C ASP A 92 20.87 2.20 2.32
N GLN A 93 20.97 0.89 2.06
CA GLN A 93 21.19 0.34 0.72
C GLN A 93 19.87 -0.03 0.01
N ILE A 94 18.74 0.05 0.72
CA ILE A 94 17.43 -0.35 0.24
C ILE A 94 16.71 0.86 -0.35
N GLY A 95 16.20 0.72 -1.58
CA GLY A 95 15.33 1.71 -2.19
C GLY A 95 13.86 1.49 -1.83
N TYR A 96 13.26 2.37 -1.03
CA TYR A 96 11.85 2.25 -0.64
C TYR A 96 10.93 2.68 -1.79
N VAL A 97 10.00 1.82 -2.19
CA VAL A 97 9.13 2.06 -3.36
C VAL A 97 7.67 2.24 -2.94
N PHE A 98 7.10 1.21 -2.31
CA PHE A 98 5.71 1.28 -1.87
C PHE A 98 5.58 0.83 -0.41
N ALA A 99 4.87 1.61 0.39
CA ALA A 99 4.17 1.08 1.54
C ALA A 99 2.87 0.45 1.04
N VAL A 100 2.65 -0.84 1.24
CA VAL A 100 1.44 -1.54 0.82
C VAL A 100 0.65 -2.03 2.02
N HIS A 101 -0.67 -1.97 1.95
CA HIS A 101 -1.56 -2.58 2.93
C HIS A 101 -2.90 -2.96 2.32
N ASN A 102 -3.75 -3.65 3.07
CA ASN A 102 -5.15 -3.85 2.70
C ASN A 102 -6.06 -2.80 3.35
N HIS A 103 -7.11 -2.41 2.63
CA HIS A 103 -8.34 -1.94 3.21
C HIS A 103 -9.34 -3.09 3.30
N PRO A 104 -10.01 -3.30 4.46
CA PRO A 104 -11.02 -4.33 4.57
C PRO A 104 -12.21 -4.15 3.61
N TYR A 105 -12.47 -2.93 3.14
CA TYR A 105 -13.47 -2.66 2.10
C TYR A 105 -12.97 -1.53 1.19
N PRO A 106 -13.64 -1.24 0.06
CA PRO A 106 -13.17 -0.28 -0.94
C PRO A 106 -13.27 1.21 -0.51
N ASP A 107 -12.61 1.59 0.58
CA ASP A 107 -12.52 2.99 1.05
C ASP A 107 -11.26 3.71 0.54
N GLU A 108 -11.28 5.04 0.53
CA GLU A 108 -10.13 5.89 0.21
C GLU A 108 -9.03 5.79 1.28
N LEU A 109 -7.80 6.17 0.91
CA LEU A 109 -6.66 6.28 1.84
C LEU A 109 -7.00 7.22 3.00
N SER A 110 -6.64 6.79 4.21
CA SER A 110 -6.89 7.56 5.43
C SER A 110 -5.91 8.70 5.59
N ASP A 111 -6.24 9.66 6.46
CA ASP A 111 -5.31 10.74 6.78
C ASP A 111 -3.98 10.23 7.37
N GLY A 112 -4.04 9.09 8.05
CA GLY A 112 -2.89 8.40 8.61
C GLY A 112 -1.96 7.84 7.54
N ASP A 113 -2.51 7.35 6.44
CA ASP A 113 -1.73 6.81 5.31
C ASP A 113 -0.96 7.93 4.60
N ILE A 114 -1.64 9.06 4.36
CA ILE A 114 -1.05 10.25 3.73
C ILE A 114 0.11 10.79 4.56
N ARG A 115 -0.09 10.97 5.88
CA ARG A 115 0.97 11.45 6.77
C ARG A 115 2.12 10.46 6.87
N PHE A 116 1.79 9.17 7.03
CA PHE A 116 2.80 8.13 7.15
C PHE A 116 3.77 8.16 5.96
N ILE A 117 3.26 8.13 4.73
CA ILE A 117 4.15 8.05 3.56
C ILE A 117 4.97 9.32 3.33
N VAL A 118 4.45 10.48 3.73
CA VAL A 118 5.19 11.75 3.67
C VAL A 118 6.33 11.74 4.68
N ASP A 119 6.08 11.27 5.91
CA ASP A 119 7.13 11.10 6.91
C ASP A 119 8.22 10.13 6.41
N GLN A 120 7.83 9.04 5.73
CA GLN A 120 8.80 8.13 5.12
C GLN A 120 9.58 8.81 3.98
N GLY A 121 8.94 9.64 3.16
CA GLY A 121 9.62 10.40 2.11
C GLY A 121 10.61 11.44 2.65
N LEU A 122 10.31 12.06 3.79
CA LEU A 122 11.25 12.96 4.48
C LEU A 122 12.48 12.22 5.02
N LYS A 123 12.33 10.94 5.41
CA LYS A 123 13.42 10.11 5.93
C LYS A 123 14.25 9.44 4.83
N HIS A 124 13.59 8.88 3.82
CA HIS A 124 14.22 8.01 2.81
C HIS A 124 14.37 8.66 1.43
N GLY A 125 13.78 9.85 1.25
CA GLY A 125 13.63 10.48 -0.05
C GLY A 125 12.32 10.10 -0.72
N PHE A 126 11.80 11.00 -1.57
CA PHE A 126 10.55 10.81 -2.31
C PHE A 126 10.71 10.03 -3.62
N TYR A 127 11.95 9.74 -4.00
CA TYR A 127 12.27 9.00 -5.22
C TYR A 127 13.47 8.09 -4.95
N ILE A 128 13.47 6.94 -5.62
CA ILE A 128 14.67 6.14 -5.82
C ILE A 128 15.13 6.27 -7.27
N GLU A 129 16.44 6.25 -7.48
CA GLU A 129 17.05 6.24 -8.80
C GLU A 129 17.56 4.83 -9.12
N THR A 130 17.09 4.25 -10.23
CA THR A 130 17.54 2.94 -10.71
C THR A 130 17.53 2.91 -12.22
N GLU A 131 18.60 2.40 -12.83
CA GLU A 131 18.73 2.26 -14.30
C GLU A 131 18.37 3.55 -15.08
N GLY A 132 18.70 4.72 -14.52
CA GLY A 132 18.39 6.03 -15.12
C GLY A 132 16.91 6.45 -15.03
N ARG A 133 16.09 5.73 -14.27
CA ARG A 133 14.69 6.05 -13.98
C ARG A 133 14.51 6.50 -12.54
N LYS A 134 13.61 7.46 -12.34
CA LYS A 134 13.13 7.89 -11.02
C LYS A 134 11.82 7.19 -10.73
N ILE A 135 11.79 6.42 -9.65
CA ILE A 135 10.57 5.74 -9.20
C ILE A 135 10.11 6.47 -7.94
N PRO A 136 8.90 7.06 -7.93
CA PRO A 136 8.41 7.78 -6.77
C PRO A 136 8.03 6.81 -5.65
N LEU A 137 8.30 7.22 -4.41
CA LEU A 137 7.73 6.60 -3.22
C LEU A 137 6.19 6.75 -3.26
N GLY A 138 5.46 5.73 -2.84
CA GLY A 138 4.00 5.80 -2.71
C GLY A 138 3.44 4.90 -1.62
N ILE A 139 2.18 5.12 -1.26
CA ILE A 139 1.41 4.22 -0.42
C ILE A 139 0.24 3.65 -1.21
N VAL A 140 -0.03 2.36 -1.03
CA VAL A 140 -1.04 1.61 -1.77
C VAL A 140 -1.92 0.80 -0.81
N ALA A 141 -3.23 1.00 -0.93
CA ALA A 141 -4.25 0.27 -0.20
C ALA A 141 -5.03 -0.66 -1.15
N PHE A 142 -4.79 -1.97 -1.04
CA PHE A 142 -5.51 -2.99 -1.80
C PHE A 142 -6.91 -3.22 -1.24
N PHE A 143 -7.90 -3.48 -2.10
CA PHE A 143 -9.24 -3.83 -1.67
C PHE A 143 -9.82 -5.03 -2.43
N SER A 144 -10.81 -5.66 -1.81
CA SER A 144 -11.71 -6.63 -2.43
C SER A 144 -13.15 -6.20 -2.24
N ASN A 145 -13.97 -6.42 -3.27
CA ASN A 145 -15.42 -6.26 -3.24
C ASN A 145 -16.13 -7.56 -2.85
N SER A 146 -15.40 -8.58 -2.36
CA SER A 146 -15.98 -9.84 -1.93
C SER A 146 -15.20 -10.47 -0.78
N LEU A 147 -15.84 -11.39 -0.06
CA LEU A 147 -15.17 -12.19 0.96
C LEU A 147 -14.23 -13.26 0.37
N ALA A 148 -14.23 -13.45 -0.95
CA ALA A 148 -13.28 -14.34 -1.62
C ALA A 148 -11.86 -13.75 -1.71
N ALA A 149 -11.68 -12.51 -1.24
CA ALA A 149 -10.39 -11.82 -1.18
C ALA A 149 -9.67 -11.72 -2.54
N THR A 150 -10.44 -11.45 -3.60
CA THR A 150 -9.91 -11.14 -4.92
C THR A 150 -9.25 -9.75 -4.92
N CYS A 151 -8.19 -9.59 -5.72
CA CYS A 151 -7.58 -8.29 -5.95
C CYS A 151 -8.44 -7.49 -6.94
N ASP A 152 -9.39 -6.71 -6.41
CA ASP A 152 -10.34 -5.96 -7.25
C ASP A 152 -9.89 -4.53 -7.54
N GLY A 153 -8.81 -4.10 -6.91
CA GLY A 153 -8.23 -2.78 -7.13
C GLY A 153 -7.38 -2.31 -5.97
N PHE A 154 -6.88 -1.09 -6.11
CA PHE A 154 -6.19 -0.39 -5.03
C PHE A 154 -6.31 1.12 -5.13
N TYR A 155 -6.16 1.79 -3.99
CA TYR A 155 -5.95 3.23 -3.93
C TYR A 155 -4.47 3.51 -3.79
N GLN A 156 -3.99 4.59 -4.41
CA GLN A 156 -2.59 4.98 -4.35
C GLN A 156 -2.47 6.48 -4.08
N TYR A 157 -1.54 6.84 -3.20
CA TYR A 157 -1.08 8.21 -3.05
C TYR A 157 0.41 8.30 -3.39
N ILE A 158 0.77 9.29 -4.20
CA ILE A 158 2.14 9.58 -4.60
C ILE A 158 2.51 10.98 -4.11
N PRO A 159 3.29 11.12 -3.02
CA PRO A 159 3.66 12.45 -2.50
C PRO A 159 4.38 13.33 -3.51
N ALA A 160 5.15 12.72 -4.42
CA ALA A 160 5.86 13.39 -5.50
C ALA A 160 4.95 14.16 -6.48
N THR A 161 3.72 13.69 -6.71
CA THR A 161 2.76 14.33 -7.63
C THR A 161 1.54 14.90 -6.92
N ASN A 162 1.40 14.64 -5.61
CA ASN A 162 0.22 14.94 -4.80
C ASN A 162 -1.07 14.26 -5.27
N GLU A 163 -1.00 13.26 -6.16
CA GLU A 163 -2.19 12.63 -6.74
C GLU A 163 -2.71 11.48 -5.88
N LEU A 164 -4.04 11.46 -5.71
CA LEU A 164 -4.79 10.30 -5.23
C LEU A 164 -5.39 9.59 -6.43
N LEU A 165 -5.03 8.33 -6.57
CA LEU A 165 -5.40 7.47 -7.69
C LEU A 165 -6.22 6.29 -7.18
N LYS A 166 -7.19 5.87 -7.98
CA LYS A 166 -7.84 4.56 -7.87
C LYS A 166 -7.44 3.72 -9.06
N TRP A 167 -6.94 2.53 -8.80
CA TRP A 167 -6.58 1.56 -9.81
C TRP A 167 -7.56 0.39 -9.79
N THR A 168 -8.07 0.02 -10.96
CA THR A 168 -8.96 -1.14 -11.13
C THR A 168 -8.54 -1.96 -12.33
N PRO A 169 -8.65 -3.29 -12.27
CA PRO A 169 -8.37 -4.15 -13.42
C PRO A 169 -9.41 -3.90 -14.52
N GLU A 170 -8.94 -3.93 -15.76
CA GLU A 170 -9.75 -3.93 -16.98
C GLU A 170 -9.71 -5.31 -17.65
N ALA A 171 -10.37 -5.44 -18.80
CA ALA A 171 -10.25 -6.62 -19.63
C ALA A 171 -8.77 -6.84 -20.06
N GLU A 172 -8.44 -8.09 -20.39
CA GLU A 172 -7.15 -8.47 -20.99
C GLU A 172 -5.91 -8.21 -20.10
N GLY A 173 -6.10 -8.02 -18.79
CA GLY A 173 -5.00 -7.86 -17.83
C GLY A 173 -4.46 -6.43 -17.74
N HIS A 174 -5.12 -5.47 -18.37
CA HIS A 174 -4.81 -4.05 -18.23
C HIS A 174 -5.34 -3.48 -16.91
N TRP A 175 -4.77 -2.36 -16.49
CA TRP A 175 -5.17 -1.64 -15.30
C TRP A 175 -5.51 -0.20 -15.66
N ARG A 176 -6.69 0.26 -15.24
CA ARG A 176 -7.08 1.67 -15.35
C ARG A 176 -6.72 2.41 -14.09
N SER A 177 -6.21 3.63 -14.25
CA SER A 177 -6.11 4.62 -13.18
C SER A 177 -7.13 5.73 -13.36
N ASP A 178 -7.82 6.06 -12.28
CA ASP A 178 -8.72 7.20 -12.16
C ASP A 178 -8.14 8.17 -11.11
N VAL A 179 -7.92 9.43 -11.47
CA VAL A 179 -7.54 10.47 -10.49
C VAL A 179 -8.77 10.83 -9.68
N ILE A 180 -8.77 10.48 -8.40
CA ILE A 180 -9.91 10.69 -7.49
C ILE A 180 -9.75 11.94 -6.62
N GLY A 181 -8.53 12.48 -6.53
CA GLY A 181 -8.27 13.70 -5.78
C GLY A 181 -6.80 14.11 -5.81
N GLU A 182 -6.53 15.18 -5.07
CA GLU A 182 -5.21 15.78 -4.91
C GLU A 182 -5.00 16.17 -3.44
N VAL A 183 -3.79 15.96 -2.92
CA VAL A 183 -3.38 16.40 -1.59
C VAL A 183 -2.74 17.78 -1.68
N LEU A 184 -3.38 18.76 -1.07
CA LEU A 184 -2.89 20.14 -1.05
C LEU A 184 -2.25 20.43 0.29
N TRP A 185 -0.92 20.61 0.30
CA TRP A 185 -0.14 20.94 1.48
C TRP A 185 -0.13 22.45 1.75
N ASP A 186 -0.31 22.84 3.01
CA ASP A 186 -0.20 24.21 3.49
C ASP A 186 0.48 24.23 4.87
N ASN A 187 1.71 24.74 4.93
CA ASN A 187 2.46 25.00 6.17
C ASN A 187 2.44 23.84 7.20
N GLY A 188 2.63 22.61 6.74
CA GLY A 188 2.71 21.41 7.60
C GLY A 188 1.36 20.74 7.87
N ASP A 189 0.26 21.33 7.41
CA ASP A 189 -1.04 20.67 7.32
C ASP A 189 -1.35 20.32 5.85
N TYR A 190 -2.39 19.52 5.62
CA TYR A 190 -2.90 19.29 4.28
C TYR A 190 -4.40 19.16 4.25
N ARG A 191 -4.95 19.31 3.05
CA ARG A 191 -6.34 18.99 2.75
C ARG A 191 -6.44 18.16 1.49
N ILE A 192 -7.38 17.24 1.46
CA ILE A 192 -7.70 16.47 0.27
C ILE A 192 -8.73 17.26 -0.56
N LYS A 193 -8.36 17.61 -1.78
CA LYS A 193 -9.27 18.15 -2.79
C LYS A 193 -9.76 16.99 -3.66
N ARG A 194 -10.96 16.48 -3.35
CA ARG A 194 -11.63 15.44 -4.14
C ARG A 194 -12.13 16.02 -5.48
N ARG A 195 -12.14 15.18 -6.51
CA ARG A 195 -12.75 15.52 -7.81
C ARG A 195 -14.27 15.41 -7.79
#